data_AF-A0A918YNY9-F1
#
_entry.id   AF-A0A918YNY9-F1
#
_cell.length_a   1.000
_cell.length_b   1.000
_cell.length_c   1.000
_cell.angle_alpha   90.00
_cell.angle_beta   90.00
_cell.angle_gamma   90.00
#
_symmetry.space_group_name_H-M   'P 1'
#
loop_
_entity.id
_entity.type
_entity.pdbx_description
1 polymer ?
#
loop_
_entity_poly.entity_id
_entity_poly.type
_entity_poly.pdbx_seq_one_letter_code
_entity_poly.pdbx_strand_id
1 'polypeptide(L)'
;MNHRIRAAALSAAATVVLLTSPGVAAASPVSGTAQPPAVSGTAADPSPLSGTADPTPSTAVKPAETPTQAPAVRPTASPKQGKASEGEAGEPDITPGPEATSTPGTGDASDDGLKTTPQEIEEAKAAEAYWTSERIADAVPVDSDKARTPGGRSGVMRSPSKWDAKGIPTAGVFLINPDDDPQKDPSNRDQFCSASVVTSPNKSLVITAAHCLTDNDRHRSLAFAPGWKQHPDKPGKGIAPYGVFPVKKNKIWLDRRYLEQGPVSADDVDFAFLRTGPNSKGQFLENAVGQGNELKTVHSASLAQSNVTLIGFPGDAKKPLVCKSNTRGYQGRFLAIDCDAFAGGSSGGPFIRNFDGRRGDIIGVIDGYKTGGPTPNTSYSSQFDADVVRLYNQAVNDSTPDKPRKDFEMGSPGLWRNAVAAASGTFHTSSQKTKDGDLIVKWSDGEVSIFKDINEHSKLPTSGSVRQANELKIAEPGSTWKYARGIATGKYGGNTWPDDLVVRWSDGEVTMYGDASASDLGREYMLVPPPAKAYSQRSRAPNGTPDEEDRDGDTCTDVCGPGLLRRGTAA
;
A
#
# COMPACT_ATOMS: atom_id res chain seq x y z
N MET A 1 44.71 29.86 -58.19
CA MET A 1 46.16 29.94 -57.92
C MET A 1 46.47 29.10 -56.68
N ASN A 2 47.58 28.35 -56.69
CA ASN A 2 48.29 27.65 -55.59
C ASN A 2 47.51 26.89 -54.49
N HIS A 3 47.72 25.56 -54.45
CA HIS A 3 47.41 24.70 -53.29
C HIS A 3 48.56 24.67 -52.25
N ARG A 4 48.20 24.55 -50.96
CA ARG A 4 48.91 23.80 -49.89
C ARG A 4 47.81 23.27 -48.94
N ILE A 5 47.64 22.00 -48.57
CA ILE A 5 48.54 20.89 -48.20
C ILE A 5 49.21 21.06 -46.83
N ARG A 6 48.59 20.45 -45.81
CA ARG A 6 49.19 19.71 -44.69
C ARG A 6 48.27 18.49 -44.44
N ALA A 7 48.67 17.25 -44.69
CA ALA A 7 49.73 16.45 -44.04
C ALA A 7 49.29 15.95 -42.65
N ALA A 8 49.06 14.63 -42.55
CA ALA A 8 48.76 13.91 -41.31
C ALA A 8 49.97 13.05 -40.88
N ALA A 9 50.03 12.66 -39.61
CA ALA A 9 51.05 11.77 -39.08
C ALA A 9 50.44 10.83 -38.02
N LEU A 10 50.82 9.54 -38.08
CA LEU A 10 50.52 8.54 -37.06
C LEU A 10 51.73 8.36 -36.14
N SER A 11 51.48 8.03 -34.87
CA SER A 11 52.33 7.14 -34.06
C SER A 11 51.51 6.58 -32.88
N ALA A 12 51.93 5.44 -32.35
CA ALA A 12 51.14 4.65 -31.40
C ALA A 12 51.92 4.30 -30.13
N ALA A 13 51.18 4.04 -29.04
CA ALA A 13 51.62 3.31 -27.86
C ALA A 13 50.44 2.40 -27.45
N ALA A 14 50.53 1.08 -27.60
CA ALA A 14 51.31 0.13 -26.81
C ALA A 14 50.59 -0.29 -25.52
N THR A 15 49.74 -1.32 -25.65
CA THR A 15 49.04 -1.97 -24.53
C THR A 15 50.00 -2.82 -23.70
N VAL A 16 49.95 -2.70 -22.38
CA VAL A 16 50.60 -3.64 -21.45
C VAL A 16 49.51 -4.32 -20.63
N VAL A 17 49.45 -5.65 -20.69
CA VAL A 17 48.59 -6.48 -19.85
C VAL A 17 49.48 -7.14 -18.80
N LEU A 18 49.12 -7.00 -17.52
CA LEU A 18 49.79 -7.65 -16.40
C LEU A 18 48.78 -8.53 -15.66
N LEU A 19 49.05 -9.84 -15.62
CA LEU A 19 48.27 -10.80 -14.86
C LEU A 19 48.76 -10.80 -13.40
N THR A 20 47.83 -10.90 -12.45
CA THR A 20 48.12 -11.34 -11.08
C THR A 20 47.09 -12.37 -10.65
N SER A 21 47.58 -13.50 -10.12
CA SER A 21 46.76 -14.62 -9.60
C SER A 21 46.49 -14.44 -8.10
N PRO A 22 45.47 -15.09 -7.52
CA PRO A 22 45.00 -14.77 -6.17
C PRO A 22 45.89 -15.37 -5.06
N GLY A 23 45.98 -14.65 -3.93
CA GLY A 23 46.55 -15.11 -2.66
C GLY A 23 45.48 -15.36 -1.60
N VAL A 24 45.78 -16.19 -0.59
CA VAL A 24 44.80 -16.74 0.37
C VAL A 24 45.04 -16.26 1.80
N ALA A 25 43.94 -15.87 2.46
CA ALA A 25 43.65 -15.78 3.90
C ALA A 25 44.75 -15.39 4.94
N ALA A 26 44.43 -14.35 5.72
CA ALA A 26 44.82 -14.19 7.12
C ALA A 26 43.67 -13.46 7.87
N ALA A 27 43.59 -13.56 9.20
CA ALA A 27 42.48 -13.02 9.99
C ALA A 27 42.93 -12.40 11.32
N SER A 28 42.10 -11.45 11.82
CA SER A 28 42.15 -10.88 13.19
C SER A 28 43.38 -9.99 13.52
N PRO A 29 43.38 -9.18 14.61
CA PRO A 29 42.41 -9.16 15.73
C PRO A 29 41.75 -7.80 16.05
N VAL A 30 40.87 -7.84 17.06
CA VAL A 30 40.18 -6.70 17.69
C VAL A 30 41.03 -6.10 18.80
N SER A 31 41.09 -4.76 18.89
CA SER A 31 41.14 -4.00 20.17
C SER A 31 41.20 -2.48 19.92
N GLY A 32 40.47 -1.68 20.71
CA GLY A 32 40.43 -0.22 20.56
C GLY A 32 39.39 0.46 21.44
N THR A 33 39.67 0.60 22.75
CA THR A 33 38.80 1.29 23.71
C THR A 33 38.84 2.81 23.54
N ALA A 34 37.67 3.46 23.51
CA ALA A 34 37.53 4.91 23.62
C ALA A 34 36.46 5.25 24.67
N GLN A 35 36.77 6.20 25.55
CA GLN A 35 35.98 6.59 26.71
C GLN A 35 35.48 8.04 26.52
N PRO A 36 34.23 8.38 26.89
CA PRO A 36 33.65 9.68 26.53
C PRO A 36 34.26 10.85 27.33
N PRO A 37 34.38 12.06 26.73
CA PRO A 37 34.74 13.27 27.45
C PRO A 37 33.62 13.71 28.40
N ALA A 38 34.00 14.37 29.51
CA ALA A 38 33.11 14.70 30.61
C ALA A 38 32.37 16.04 30.45
N VAL A 39 31.33 16.22 31.27
CA VAL A 39 30.58 17.48 31.41
C VAL A 39 31.42 18.51 32.19
N SER A 40 31.42 19.75 31.71
CA SER A 40 31.85 20.91 32.50
C SER A 40 30.96 22.12 32.16
N GLY A 41 30.29 22.69 33.16
CA GLY A 41 29.52 23.91 33.02
C GLY A 41 29.74 24.85 34.20
N THR A 42 29.63 26.15 33.95
CA THR A 42 29.62 27.22 34.96
C THR A 42 28.67 28.32 34.49
N ALA A 43 27.92 28.91 35.43
CA ALA A 43 26.85 29.85 35.13
C ALA A 43 27.29 31.33 35.14
N ALA A 44 26.45 32.20 34.57
CA ALA A 44 26.42 33.63 34.85
C ALA A 44 24.98 34.15 34.72
N ASP A 45 24.38 34.51 35.86
CA ASP A 45 23.15 35.33 35.97
C ASP A 45 23.60 36.80 36.17
N PRO A 46 22.82 37.82 35.77
CA PRO A 46 21.96 38.43 36.79
C PRO A 46 20.61 39.00 36.31
N SER A 47 19.63 38.95 37.22
CA SER A 47 18.33 39.64 37.19
C SER A 47 18.40 41.04 37.85
N PRO A 48 17.29 41.78 38.18
CA PRO A 48 15.87 41.69 37.79
C PRO A 48 15.24 43.07 37.38
N LEU A 49 13.90 43.11 37.16
CA LEU A 49 12.91 44.22 37.36
C LEU A 49 11.68 43.97 36.43
N SER A 50 10.41 44.30 36.72
CA SER A 50 9.62 44.34 37.97
C SER A 50 8.12 44.57 37.65
N GLY A 51 7.20 44.12 38.53
CA GLY A 51 5.75 44.43 38.49
C GLY A 51 4.86 43.19 38.27
N THR A 52 4.09 42.60 39.21
CA THR A 52 3.19 43.03 40.33
C THR A 52 1.74 43.38 39.94
N ALA A 53 0.81 42.43 40.13
CA ALA A 53 -0.54 42.62 40.72
C ALA A 53 -1.23 41.25 40.95
N ASP A 54 -2.10 41.14 41.96
CA ASP A 54 -2.82 39.91 42.38
C ASP A 54 -4.30 40.28 42.78
N PRO A 55 -5.22 39.41 43.29
CA PRO A 55 -6.53 39.27 42.65
C PRO A 55 -7.81 39.39 43.54
N THR A 56 -8.99 39.19 42.93
CA THR A 56 -10.36 38.98 43.54
C THR A 56 -11.04 40.25 44.13
N PRO A 57 -12.35 40.26 44.56
CA PRO A 57 -13.39 39.20 44.64
C PRO A 57 -14.87 39.56 44.26
N SER A 58 -15.76 38.55 44.40
CA SER A 58 -17.13 38.63 45.00
C SER A 58 -18.46 38.77 44.18
N THR A 59 -19.19 37.64 44.13
CA THR A 59 -20.62 37.39 44.51
C THR A 59 -21.84 38.20 44.02
N ALA A 60 -22.79 37.48 43.40
CA ALA A 60 -24.27 37.63 43.48
C ALA A 60 -24.95 36.34 42.91
N VAL A 61 -26.23 35.94 43.08
CA VAL A 61 -27.33 36.13 44.08
C VAL A 61 -28.37 34.97 43.84
N LYS A 62 -29.31 34.69 44.76
CA LYS A 62 -30.41 33.67 44.61
C LYS A 62 -31.68 34.13 45.34
N PRO A 63 -32.92 33.73 44.94
CA PRO A 63 -33.64 32.60 45.61
C PRO A 63 -34.55 31.75 44.64
N ALA A 64 -34.69 30.42 44.81
CA ALA A 64 -35.83 29.66 45.42
C ALA A 64 -37.05 29.45 44.47
N GLU A 65 -37.93 28.44 44.56
CA GLU A 65 -38.24 27.44 45.61
C GLU A 65 -38.23 25.95 45.13
N THR A 66 -39.03 25.06 45.75
CA THR A 66 -38.95 23.56 45.81
C THR A 66 -40.37 22.97 46.10
N PRO A 67 -40.67 21.68 46.50
CA PRO A 67 -39.85 20.46 46.76
C PRO A 67 -40.40 19.08 46.21
N THR A 68 -39.55 18.02 46.24
CA THR A 68 -39.90 16.57 46.46
C THR A 68 -40.78 15.80 45.42
N GLN A 69 -40.90 14.45 45.39
CA GLN A 69 -40.36 13.34 46.21
C GLN A 69 -40.13 12.04 45.37
N ALA A 70 -39.42 11.06 45.94
CA ALA A 70 -39.26 9.67 45.47
C ALA A 70 -40.06 8.70 46.41
N PRO A 71 -40.07 7.33 46.34
CA PRO A 71 -39.16 6.43 45.60
C PRO A 71 -39.78 5.13 44.99
N ALA A 72 -38.84 4.25 44.57
CA ALA A 72 -38.91 2.89 44.00
C ALA A 72 -39.94 1.85 44.53
N VAL A 73 -40.15 0.78 43.72
CA VAL A 73 -40.00 -0.66 44.11
C VAL A 73 -40.14 -1.59 42.87
N ARG A 74 -39.54 -2.80 42.93
CA ARG A 74 -39.72 -3.94 42.01
C ARG A 74 -39.98 -5.18 42.89
N PRO A 75 -40.86 -6.16 42.54
CA PRO A 75 -40.34 -7.36 41.84
C PRO A 75 -41.34 -8.23 41.01
N THR A 76 -40.77 -9.15 40.22
CA THR A 76 -41.21 -10.54 39.88
C THR A 76 -42.50 -10.91 39.08
N ALA A 77 -42.26 -11.86 38.16
CA ALA A 77 -43.06 -13.04 37.79
C ALA A 77 -44.20 -12.95 36.74
N SER A 78 -44.43 -14.10 36.09
CA SER A 78 -45.36 -14.34 34.96
C SER A 78 -46.54 -15.24 35.36
N PRO A 79 -47.58 -15.32 34.51
CA PRO A 79 -48.26 -16.60 34.27
C PRO A 79 -48.43 -16.96 32.78
N LYS A 80 -49.04 -18.13 32.49
CA LYS A 80 -49.28 -18.70 31.15
C LYS A 80 -50.78 -19.05 30.93
N GLN A 81 -51.19 -19.02 29.65
CA GLN A 81 -52.22 -19.87 28.99
C GLN A 81 -53.74 -19.66 29.23
N GLY A 82 -54.50 -19.90 28.14
CA GLY A 82 -55.96 -19.80 27.94
C GLY A 82 -56.26 -19.01 26.64
N LYS A 83 -56.66 -19.54 25.47
CA LYS A 83 -57.78 -20.43 25.03
C LYS A 83 -59.19 -19.85 25.32
N ALA A 84 -60.13 -19.78 24.36
CA ALA A 84 -60.10 -20.13 22.91
C ALA A 84 -61.29 -19.51 22.11
N SER A 85 -61.19 -19.54 20.76
CA SER A 85 -62.26 -19.43 19.72
C SER A 85 -63.11 -18.12 19.67
N GLU A 86 -63.78 -17.73 18.57
CA GLU A 86 -64.05 -18.32 17.24
C GLU A 86 -63.46 -17.40 16.12
N GLY A 87 -63.10 -17.84 14.90
CA GLY A 87 -63.98 -18.19 13.78
C GLY A 87 -64.37 -16.93 12.99
N GLU A 88 -64.02 -16.71 11.71
CA GLU A 88 -63.35 -17.52 10.65
C GLU A 88 -62.21 -16.69 9.98
N ALA A 89 -61.57 -16.94 8.83
CA ALA A 89 -61.80 -17.84 7.68
C ALA A 89 -60.47 -18.49 7.17
N GLY A 90 -60.26 -18.63 5.85
CA GLY A 90 -59.13 -19.37 5.24
C GLY A 90 -58.23 -18.64 4.23
N GLU A 91 -57.20 -19.37 3.75
CA GLU A 91 -56.05 -18.94 2.93
C GLU A 91 -56.35 -18.50 1.47
N PRO A 92 -55.35 -17.90 0.81
CA PRO A 92 -54.93 -18.40 -0.50
C PRO A 92 -53.45 -18.84 -0.58
N ASP A 93 -53.19 -19.74 -1.53
CA ASP A 93 -51.95 -20.50 -1.76
C ASP A 93 -50.87 -19.74 -2.55
N ILE A 94 -49.63 -20.26 -2.58
CA ILE A 94 -48.47 -19.70 -3.29
C ILE A 94 -48.27 -20.36 -4.66
N THR A 95 -48.36 -19.59 -5.75
CA THR A 95 -47.89 -20.01 -7.08
C THR A 95 -47.21 -18.86 -7.84
N PRO A 96 -46.06 -19.09 -8.53
CA PRO A 96 -45.31 -18.03 -9.20
C PRO A 96 -45.54 -17.94 -10.72
N GLY A 97 -45.34 -16.75 -11.29
CA GLY A 97 -45.13 -16.52 -12.73
C GLY A 97 -45.71 -15.20 -13.24
N PRO A 98 -45.52 -14.85 -14.52
CA PRO A 98 -44.60 -15.44 -15.50
C PRO A 98 -43.49 -14.46 -15.97
N GLU A 99 -42.55 -14.95 -16.77
CA GLU A 99 -41.64 -14.08 -17.53
C GLU A 99 -42.38 -13.33 -18.65
N ALA A 100 -41.93 -12.11 -18.97
CA ALA A 100 -42.40 -11.34 -20.12
C ALA A 100 -41.20 -10.78 -20.92
N THR A 101 -40.93 -11.39 -22.07
CA THR A 101 -39.80 -11.04 -22.94
C THR A 101 -39.98 -9.68 -23.62
N SER A 102 -38.92 -8.86 -23.65
CA SER A 102 -38.83 -7.74 -24.59
C SER A 102 -37.43 -7.66 -25.23
N THR A 103 -37.43 -7.62 -26.56
CA THR A 103 -36.23 -7.63 -27.42
C THR A 103 -35.66 -6.21 -27.54
N PRO A 104 -34.33 -6.00 -27.56
CA PRO A 104 -33.74 -4.66 -27.44
C PRO A 104 -34.10 -3.73 -28.60
N GLY A 105 -34.65 -2.56 -28.26
CA GLY A 105 -34.74 -1.42 -29.17
C GLY A 105 -33.43 -0.65 -29.18
N THR A 106 -32.98 -0.23 -30.37
CA THR A 106 -31.80 0.62 -30.55
C THR A 106 -32.05 2.03 -30.04
N GLY A 107 -31.27 2.46 -29.05
CA GLY A 107 -31.14 3.85 -28.61
C GLY A 107 -29.77 4.05 -27.98
N ASP A 108 -29.18 5.24 -28.13
CA ASP A 108 -27.82 5.52 -27.65
C ASP A 108 -27.69 5.37 -26.13
N ALA A 109 -26.60 4.73 -25.70
CA ALA A 109 -26.18 4.73 -24.31
C ALA A 109 -25.77 6.16 -23.92
N SER A 110 -26.64 6.83 -23.15
CA SER A 110 -26.47 8.24 -22.80
C SER A 110 -25.24 8.47 -21.91
N ASP A 111 -24.55 9.59 -22.13
CA ASP A 111 -23.29 9.93 -21.45
C ASP A 111 -23.43 9.96 -19.91
N ASP A 112 -22.57 9.22 -19.22
CA ASP A 112 -22.67 8.83 -17.79
C ASP A 112 -22.41 9.98 -16.79
N GLY A 113 -23.09 11.13 -16.95
CA GLY A 113 -23.12 12.24 -15.99
C GLY A 113 -21.82 13.02 -15.76
N LEU A 114 -20.67 12.50 -16.20
CA LEU A 114 -19.36 13.14 -16.13
C LEU A 114 -19.34 14.38 -17.04
N LYS A 115 -19.33 15.57 -16.42
CA LYS A 115 -19.28 16.84 -17.16
C LYS A 115 -17.93 17.51 -16.97
N THR A 116 -17.22 17.68 -18.08
CA THR A 116 -16.02 18.50 -18.18
C THR A 116 -16.33 19.97 -17.87
N THR A 117 -15.49 20.62 -17.06
CA THR A 117 -15.59 22.06 -16.79
C THR A 117 -14.85 22.91 -17.83
N PRO A 118 -15.22 24.20 -18.02
CA PRO A 118 -14.47 25.11 -18.90
C PRO A 118 -13.00 25.30 -18.49
N GLN A 119 -12.68 25.24 -17.19
CA GLN A 119 -11.31 25.31 -16.70
C GLN A 119 -10.48 24.10 -17.18
N GLU A 120 -11.01 22.88 -17.06
CA GLU A 120 -10.33 21.67 -17.50
C GLU A 120 -10.08 21.64 -19.02
N ILE A 121 -10.99 22.24 -19.81
CA ILE A 121 -10.77 22.44 -21.26
C ILE A 121 -9.60 23.40 -21.50
N GLU A 122 -9.50 24.49 -20.73
CA GLU A 122 -8.41 25.46 -20.89
C GLU A 122 -7.07 24.91 -20.42
N GLU A 123 -7.04 24.15 -19.33
CA GLU A 123 -5.87 23.39 -18.87
C GLU A 123 -5.43 22.36 -19.93
N ALA A 124 -6.37 21.69 -20.60
CA ALA A 124 -6.09 20.74 -21.68
C ALA A 124 -5.61 21.42 -22.98
N LYS A 125 -6.15 22.60 -23.35
CA LYS A 125 -5.61 23.41 -24.45
C LYS A 125 -4.19 23.89 -24.16
N ALA A 126 -3.92 24.35 -22.93
CA ALA A 126 -2.58 24.77 -22.52
C ALA A 126 -1.60 23.60 -22.59
N ALA A 127 -2.01 22.41 -22.16
CA ALA A 127 -1.23 21.18 -22.29
C ALA A 127 -0.97 20.80 -23.76
N GLU A 128 -1.97 20.87 -24.64
CA GLU A 128 -1.82 20.55 -26.08
C GLU A 128 -1.00 21.61 -26.85
N ALA A 129 -1.10 22.89 -26.46
CA ALA A 129 -0.29 23.97 -27.01
C ALA A 129 1.19 23.87 -26.57
N TYR A 130 1.44 23.36 -25.37
CA TYR A 130 2.79 23.04 -24.89
C TYR A 130 3.34 21.78 -25.58
N TRP A 131 2.60 20.67 -25.51
CA TRP A 131 2.96 19.35 -26.03
C TRP A 131 2.62 19.20 -27.52
N THR A 132 3.28 20.03 -28.34
CA THR A 132 3.22 19.89 -29.81
C THR A 132 3.76 18.53 -30.26
N SER A 133 3.37 18.08 -31.46
CA SER A 133 3.84 16.79 -31.99
C SER A 133 5.36 16.78 -32.27
N GLU A 134 5.95 17.95 -32.46
CA GLU A 134 7.40 18.19 -32.49
C GLU A 134 8.00 18.01 -31.09
N ARG A 135 7.43 18.65 -30.06
CA ARG A 135 7.94 18.56 -28.69
C ARG A 135 7.86 17.16 -28.09
N ILE A 136 6.75 16.45 -28.33
CA ILE A 136 6.61 15.03 -27.96
C ILE A 136 7.62 14.15 -28.73
N ALA A 137 7.96 14.52 -29.97
CA ALA A 137 8.93 13.79 -30.77
C ALA A 137 10.39 14.02 -30.33
N ASP A 138 10.72 15.21 -29.82
CA ASP A 138 12.09 15.60 -29.45
C ASP A 138 12.39 15.42 -27.95
N ALA A 139 11.38 15.05 -27.15
CA ALA A 139 11.52 14.63 -25.76
C ALA A 139 12.41 13.39 -25.59
N VAL A 140 13.02 13.23 -24.41
CA VAL A 140 13.98 12.14 -24.11
C VAL A 140 13.49 11.16 -23.04
N PRO A 141 13.93 9.89 -23.07
CA PRO A 141 13.70 8.97 -21.95
C PRO A 141 14.21 9.49 -20.61
N VAL A 142 13.42 9.31 -19.54
CA VAL A 142 13.85 9.57 -18.14
C VAL A 142 15.19 8.87 -17.84
N ASP A 143 15.29 7.59 -18.20
CA ASP A 143 16.51 6.78 -18.08
C ASP A 143 17.28 6.70 -19.40
N SER A 144 17.79 7.84 -19.90
CA SER A 144 18.53 7.87 -21.17
C SER A 144 19.82 7.02 -21.18
N ASP A 145 20.39 6.75 -19.99
CA ASP A 145 21.55 5.87 -19.79
C ASP A 145 21.27 4.37 -20.04
N LYS A 146 20.01 3.96 -20.26
CA LYS A 146 19.63 2.62 -20.79
C LYS A 146 20.01 2.47 -22.28
N ALA A 147 21.16 2.99 -22.67
CA ALA A 147 21.59 3.23 -24.03
C ALA A 147 21.98 1.93 -24.77
N ARG A 148 21.03 1.41 -25.55
CA ARG A 148 21.23 0.89 -26.93
C ARG A 148 22.59 0.19 -27.17
N THR A 149 22.91 -0.83 -26.40
CA THR A 149 24.12 -1.66 -26.61
C THR A 149 23.76 -2.90 -27.45
N PRO A 150 24.05 -2.94 -28.76
CA PRO A 150 23.81 -4.13 -29.57
C PRO A 150 24.88 -5.19 -29.26
N GLY A 151 24.47 -6.45 -29.03
CA GLY A 151 25.40 -7.58 -29.10
C GLY A 151 25.77 -8.32 -27.81
N GLY A 152 24.95 -8.26 -26.75
CA GLY A 152 25.01 -9.28 -25.70
C GLY A 152 24.47 -10.63 -26.21
N ARG A 153 25.33 -11.59 -26.55
CA ARG A 153 24.97 -12.97 -26.96
C ARG A 153 24.53 -13.85 -25.77
N SER A 154 23.45 -13.47 -25.09
CA SER A 154 22.74 -14.39 -24.20
C SER A 154 22.06 -15.48 -25.04
N GLY A 155 22.35 -16.75 -24.79
CA GLY A 155 21.85 -17.91 -25.56
C GLY A 155 20.37 -18.26 -25.35
N VAL A 156 19.53 -17.27 -25.06
CA VAL A 156 18.07 -17.41 -24.89
C VAL A 156 17.39 -17.11 -26.22
N MET A 157 16.40 -17.92 -26.61
CA MET A 157 15.59 -17.68 -27.80
C MET A 157 14.63 -16.51 -27.56
N ARG A 158 14.98 -15.33 -28.07
CA ARG A 158 14.18 -14.10 -27.92
C ARG A 158 13.06 -13.99 -28.94
N SER A 159 12.02 -13.23 -28.60
CA SER A 159 10.91 -12.94 -29.51
C SER A 159 11.14 -11.62 -30.26
N PRO A 160 11.04 -11.61 -31.60
CA PRO A 160 11.34 -10.42 -32.41
C PRO A 160 10.20 -9.39 -32.35
N SER A 161 10.55 -8.21 -31.86
CA SER A 161 9.67 -7.05 -31.75
C SER A 161 9.35 -6.40 -33.11
N LYS A 162 8.20 -5.73 -33.22
CA LYS A 162 7.67 -5.12 -34.45
C LYS A 162 7.12 -3.74 -34.16
N TRP A 163 7.31 -2.79 -35.08
CA TRP A 163 6.72 -1.45 -34.98
C TRP A 163 5.27 -1.44 -35.47
N ASP A 164 4.33 -0.91 -34.70
CA ASP A 164 2.97 -0.66 -35.19
C ASP A 164 2.77 0.79 -35.63
N ALA A 165 2.59 1.01 -36.94
CA ALA A 165 2.37 2.34 -37.51
C ALA A 165 0.96 2.91 -37.27
N LYS A 166 -0.01 2.09 -36.83
CA LYS A 166 -1.40 2.52 -36.58
C LYS A 166 -1.58 3.20 -35.22
N GLY A 167 -0.64 2.98 -34.30
CA GLY A 167 -0.80 3.30 -32.87
C GLY A 167 -1.76 2.36 -32.16
N ILE A 168 -1.64 2.23 -30.84
CA ILE A 168 -2.52 1.40 -30.00
C ILE A 168 -3.33 2.34 -29.11
N PRO A 169 -4.68 2.41 -29.22
CA PRO A 169 -5.47 3.44 -28.54
C PRO A 169 -5.30 3.51 -27.02
N THR A 170 -5.13 2.37 -26.37
CA THR A 170 -4.98 2.29 -24.90
C THR A 170 -3.53 2.37 -24.41
N ALA A 171 -2.56 2.61 -25.27
CA ALA A 171 -1.15 2.81 -24.91
C ALA A 171 -0.61 4.11 -25.52
N GLY A 172 0.32 4.77 -24.85
CA GLY A 172 0.81 6.08 -25.30
C GLY A 172 2.09 6.52 -24.63
N VAL A 173 2.51 7.73 -25.00
CA VAL A 173 3.65 8.41 -24.38
C VAL A 173 3.15 9.16 -23.15
N PHE A 174 3.80 8.94 -22.01
CA PHE A 174 3.64 9.70 -20.79
C PHE A 174 4.68 10.81 -20.76
N LEU A 175 4.22 12.05 -20.60
CA LEU A 175 4.94 13.27 -20.91
C LEU A 175 5.26 14.02 -19.61
N ILE A 176 6.54 14.34 -19.43
CA ILE A 176 7.10 14.88 -18.19
C ILE A 176 7.83 16.18 -18.53
N ASN A 177 7.24 17.32 -18.18
CA ASN A 177 7.87 18.63 -18.33
C ASN A 177 8.86 18.85 -17.16
N PRO A 178 10.17 19.10 -17.40
CA PRO A 178 11.10 19.54 -16.35
C PRO A 178 10.70 20.91 -15.78
N ASP A 179 11.22 21.24 -14.59
CA ASP A 179 11.12 22.59 -14.02
C ASP A 179 12.38 23.40 -14.37
N ASP A 180 12.34 24.73 -14.19
CA ASP A 180 13.48 25.64 -14.44
C ASP A 180 14.62 25.52 -13.39
N ASP A 181 14.69 24.43 -12.62
CA ASP A 181 15.69 24.21 -11.57
C ASP A 181 17.00 23.58 -12.13
N PRO A 182 18.15 24.29 -12.08
CA PRO A 182 19.37 23.87 -12.75
C PRO A 182 20.15 22.78 -11.99
N GLN A 183 19.68 21.51 -12.00
CA GLN A 183 20.59 20.40 -11.73
C GLN A 183 20.34 19.04 -12.41
N LYS A 184 21.46 18.39 -12.74
CA LYS A 184 21.67 17.04 -13.29
C LYS A 184 21.22 16.71 -14.72
N ASP A 185 20.31 17.45 -15.35
CA ASP A 185 20.26 17.49 -16.83
C ASP A 185 20.77 18.85 -17.32
N PRO A 186 21.96 18.95 -17.96
CA PRO A 186 22.50 20.20 -18.49
C PRO A 186 21.75 20.70 -19.75
N SER A 187 20.69 20.04 -20.20
CA SER A 187 19.94 20.36 -21.41
C SER A 187 18.50 20.87 -21.21
N ASN A 188 17.94 20.79 -19.99
CA ASN A 188 16.55 21.16 -19.66
C ASN A 188 15.53 20.74 -20.74
N ARG A 189 15.53 19.46 -21.12
CA ARG A 189 14.65 18.91 -22.16
C ARG A 189 13.47 18.17 -21.55
N ASP A 190 12.33 18.28 -22.23
CA ASP A 190 11.15 17.47 -21.99
C ASP A 190 11.49 15.98 -21.90
N GLN A 191 10.97 15.31 -20.87
CA GLN A 191 11.21 13.89 -20.59
C GLN A 191 9.96 13.06 -20.89
N PHE A 192 10.14 11.76 -21.09
CA PHE A 192 9.03 10.84 -21.30
C PHE A 192 9.27 9.39 -20.81
N CYS A 193 8.15 8.73 -20.54
CA CYS A 193 8.01 7.28 -20.39
C CYS A 193 6.84 6.78 -21.26
N SER A 194 6.53 5.48 -21.21
CA SER A 194 5.30 4.91 -21.76
C SER A 194 4.22 4.79 -20.67
N ALA A 195 2.94 4.76 -21.05
CA ALA A 195 1.85 4.49 -20.13
C ALA A 195 0.61 3.92 -20.84
N SER A 196 -0.36 3.44 -20.06
CA SER A 196 -1.57 2.79 -20.57
C SER A 196 -2.87 3.26 -19.92
N VAL A 197 -3.94 3.26 -20.69
CA VAL A 197 -5.31 3.50 -20.23
C VAL A 197 -5.83 2.26 -19.53
N VAL A 198 -6.40 2.43 -18.33
CA VAL A 198 -7.04 1.38 -17.55
C VAL A 198 -8.52 1.70 -17.40
N THR A 199 -9.37 0.70 -17.59
CA THR A 199 -10.83 0.81 -17.45
C THR A 199 -11.18 1.36 -16.07
N SER A 200 -12.00 2.41 -16.03
CA SER A 200 -12.26 3.16 -14.81
C SER A 200 -13.67 3.77 -14.78
N PRO A 201 -14.40 3.76 -13.64
CA PRO A 201 -15.70 4.44 -13.53
C PRO A 201 -15.62 5.95 -13.80
N ASN A 202 -14.44 6.56 -13.59
CA ASN A 202 -14.18 7.96 -13.86
C ASN A 202 -13.66 8.24 -15.28
N LYS A 203 -13.54 7.22 -16.14
CA LYS A 203 -13.13 7.27 -17.55
C LYS A 203 -11.79 7.99 -17.81
N SER A 204 -10.90 8.05 -16.81
CA SER A 204 -9.75 8.97 -16.77
C SER A 204 -8.47 8.37 -16.14
N LEU A 205 -8.38 7.05 -15.93
CA LEU A 205 -7.19 6.45 -15.30
C LEU A 205 -6.13 5.98 -16.31
N VAL A 206 -4.88 6.33 -15.97
CA VAL A 206 -3.66 5.90 -16.63
C VAL A 206 -2.81 5.11 -15.62
N ILE A 207 -2.08 4.10 -16.09
CA ILE A 207 -1.06 3.37 -15.32
C ILE A 207 0.30 3.48 -16.02
N THR A 208 1.37 3.62 -15.23
CA THR A 208 2.77 3.66 -15.67
C THR A 208 3.68 3.10 -14.56
N ALA A 209 5.00 3.16 -14.73
CA ALA A 209 5.97 2.76 -13.72
C ALA A 209 6.23 3.90 -12.71
N ALA A 210 6.58 3.58 -11.47
CA ALA A 210 6.73 4.57 -10.40
C ALA A 210 8.05 5.35 -10.48
N HIS A 211 9.14 4.79 -11.01
CA HIS A 211 10.39 5.55 -11.21
C HIS A 211 10.21 6.78 -12.11
N CYS A 212 9.29 6.72 -13.09
CA CYS A 212 8.90 7.84 -13.94
C CYS A 212 8.28 9.04 -13.17
N LEU A 213 8.16 8.95 -11.84
CA LEU A 213 7.46 9.90 -10.96
C LEU A 213 8.22 10.22 -9.65
N THR A 214 9.45 9.74 -9.45
CA THR A 214 10.08 9.74 -8.10
C THR A 214 10.86 10.99 -7.68
N ASP A 215 11.35 11.80 -8.62
CA ASP A 215 12.05 13.05 -8.28
C ASP A 215 11.03 14.14 -7.94
N ASN A 216 10.73 14.28 -6.65
CA ASN A 216 9.55 14.96 -6.09
C ASN A 216 9.19 16.33 -6.70
N ASP A 217 10.17 17.12 -7.13
CA ASP A 217 9.97 18.47 -7.65
C ASP A 217 9.55 18.53 -9.15
N ARG A 218 9.71 17.45 -9.93
CA ARG A 218 9.48 17.44 -11.41
C ARG A 218 8.01 17.45 -11.88
N HIS A 219 7.04 17.68 -10.99
CA HIS A 219 5.66 17.21 -11.22
C HIS A 219 4.59 18.31 -11.37
N ARG A 220 4.95 19.48 -11.92
CA ARG A 220 4.01 20.58 -12.17
C ARG A 220 3.23 20.48 -13.48
N SER A 221 3.70 19.73 -14.47
CA SER A 221 3.08 19.64 -15.81
C SER A 221 3.29 18.28 -16.47
N LEU A 222 2.61 17.27 -15.91
CA LEU A 222 2.52 15.92 -16.46
C LEU A 222 1.35 15.80 -17.45
N ALA A 223 1.51 15.03 -18.52
CA ALA A 223 0.44 14.75 -19.48
C ALA A 223 0.57 13.36 -20.11
N PHE A 224 -0.44 12.92 -20.86
CA PHE A 224 -0.47 11.65 -21.57
C PHE A 224 -0.99 11.80 -22.99
N ALA A 225 -0.32 11.15 -23.96
CA ALA A 225 -0.66 11.14 -25.38
C ALA A 225 -0.99 9.70 -25.84
N PRO A 226 -2.24 9.23 -25.65
CA PRO A 226 -2.67 7.90 -26.09
C PRO A 226 -2.65 7.76 -27.62
N GLY A 227 -2.41 6.54 -28.09
CA GLY A 227 -2.41 6.22 -29.52
C GLY A 227 -1.31 6.90 -30.33
N TRP A 228 -0.27 7.45 -29.67
CA TRP A 228 0.87 8.12 -30.31
C TRP A 228 1.46 7.26 -31.43
N LYS A 229 1.63 7.86 -32.60
CA LYS A 229 2.01 7.14 -33.83
C LYS A 229 2.65 8.02 -34.86
N GLN A 230 3.27 7.38 -35.85
CA GLN A 230 3.98 8.05 -36.94
C GLN A 230 2.99 8.81 -37.82
N HIS A 231 3.28 10.07 -38.15
CA HIS A 231 2.45 10.85 -39.05
C HIS A 231 2.46 10.19 -40.44
N PRO A 232 1.30 9.83 -41.04
CA PRO A 232 1.25 9.04 -42.27
C PRO A 232 2.11 9.61 -43.41
N ASP A 233 1.99 10.91 -43.65
CA ASP A 233 2.65 11.62 -44.76
C ASP A 233 4.03 12.21 -44.38
N LYS A 234 4.46 12.08 -43.12
CA LYS A 234 5.66 12.73 -42.58
C LYS A 234 6.42 11.78 -41.65
N PRO A 235 7.17 10.80 -42.17
CA PRO A 235 7.74 9.71 -41.36
C PRO A 235 8.73 10.16 -40.27
N GLY A 236 9.28 11.38 -40.32
CA GLY A 236 10.08 11.95 -39.23
C GLY A 236 9.29 12.49 -38.03
N LYS A 237 7.96 12.62 -38.14
CA LYS A 237 7.07 13.18 -37.10
C LYS A 237 6.13 12.14 -36.53
N GLY A 238 5.71 12.34 -35.29
CA GLY A 238 4.55 11.65 -34.71
C GLY A 238 3.28 12.51 -34.80
N ILE A 239 2.17 11.96 -34.31
CA ILE A 239 0.89 12.63 -34.05
C ILE A 239 0.22 11.99 -32.83
N ALA A 240 -0.50 12.81 -32.04
CA ALA A 240 -1.37 12.36 -30.95
C ALA A 240 -2.84 12.33 -31.44
N PRO A 241 -3.34 11.21 -32.00
CA PRO A 241 -4.64 11.19 -32.69
C PRO A 241 -5.85 11.46 -31.78
N TYR A 242 -5.68 11.26 -30.47
CA TYR A 242 -6.72 11.47 -29.45
C TYR A 242 -6.55 12.80 -28.70
N GLY A 243 -5.54 13.61 -29.05
CA GLY A 243 -5.13 14.81 -28.33
C GLY A 243 -4.24 14.50 -27.11
N VAL A 244 -3.91 15.54 -26.35
CA VAL A 244 -3.12 15.46 -25.11
C VAL A 244 -4.03 15.58 -23.89
N PHE A 245 -3.80 14.75 -22.88
CA PHE A 245 -4.56 14.70 -21.63
C PHE A 245 -3.66 15.12 -20.45
N PRO A 246 -3.82 16.30 -19.85
CA PRO A 246 -3.05 16.70 -18.67
C PRO A 246 -3.38 15.79 -17.48
N VAL A 247 -2.42 15.53 -16.60
CA VAL A 247 -2.67 14.86 -15.31
C VAL A 247 -3.19 15.88 -14.31
N LYS A 248 -4.23 15.54 -13.54
CA LYS A 248 -4.76 16.44 -12.50
C LYS A 248 -3.78 16.56 -11.34
N LYS A 249 -3.56 17.79 -10.87
CA LYS A 249 -2.67 18.10 -9.73
C LYS A 249 -3.09 17.28 -8.50
N ASN A 250 -2.11 16.67 -7.82
CA ASN A 250 -2.29 15.80 -6.66
C ASN A 250 -3.12 14.52 -6.93
N LYS A 251 -3.25 14.06 -8.18
CA LYS A 251 -3.97 12.83 -8.56
C LYS A 251 -3.02 11.81 -9.20
N ILE A 252 -2.04 11.43 -8.40
CA ILE A 252 -0.98 10.45 -8.69
C ILE A 252 -0.92 9.53 -7.48
N TRP A 253 -0.97 8.21 -7.69
CA TRP A 253 -0.95 7.19 -6.64
C TRP A 253 0.12 6.15 -6.95
N LEU A 254 1.18 6.15 -6.15
CA LEU A 254 2.27 5.16 -6.16
C LEU A 254 2.45 4.61 -4.73
N ASP A 255 2.98 3.40 -4.58
CA ASP A 255 3.08 2.77 -3.27
C ASP A 255 4.04 3.54 -2.35
N ARG A 256 3.62 3.75 -1.09
CA ARG A 256 4.44 4.39 -0.07
C ARG A 256 5.86 3.81 0.09
N ARG A 257 6.06 2.50 -0.05
CA ARG A 257 7.41 1.89 -0.01
C ARG A 257 8.31 2.44 -1.11
N TYR A 258 7.75 2.73 -2.29
CA TYR A 258 8.50 3.32 -3.40
C TYR A 258 8.99 4.73 -3.06
N LEU A 259 8.12 5.54 -2.45
CA LEU A 259 8.41 6.89 -1.95
C LEU A 259 9.42 6.91 -0.78
N GLU A 260 9.50 5.83 0.02
CA GLU A 260 10.36 5.75 1.21
C GLU A 260 11.71 5.06 0.96
N GLN A 261 11.74 4.04 0.10
CA GLN A 261 12.87 3.10 -0.05
C GLN A 261 13.52 3.15 -1.44
N GLY A 262 12.88 3.82 -2.40
CA GLY A 262 13.39 4.08 -3.74
C GLY A 262 13.41 2.87 -4.69
N PRO A 263 13.84 3.11 -5.95
CA PRO A 263 13.66 2.20 -7.09
C PRO A 263 14.47 0.89 -7.06
N VAL A 264 15.28 0.68 -6.01
CA VAL A 264 16.12 -0.52 -5.84
C VAL A 264 15.62 -1.43 -4.71
N SER A 265 14.94 -0.86 -3.70
CA SER A 265 14.51 -1.59 -2.49
C SER A 265 13.04 -1.97 -2.53
N ALA A 266 12.21 -1.11 -3.13
CA ALA A 266 10.78 -1.31 -3.33
C ALA A 266 10.47 -1.63 -4.80
N ASP A 267 11.37 -2.34 -5.48
CA ASP A 267 11.31 -2.60 -6.91
C ASP A 267 10.14 -3.51 -7.34
N ASP A 268 9.45 -4.14 -6.38
CA ASP A 268 8.16 -4.84 -6.53
C ASP A 268 6.93 -3.94 -6.66
N VAL A 269 7.06 -2.65 -6.34
CA VAL A 269 5.95 -1.69 -6.45
C VAL A 269 6.29 -0.51 -7.36
N ASP A 270 7.10 -0.78 -8.39
CA ASP A 270 7.37 0.12 -9.53
C ASP A 270 6.15 0.28 -10.46
N PHE A 271 5.00 0.65 -9.90
CA PHE A 271 3.79 0.97 -10.66
C PHE A 271 3.02 2.11 -9.99
N ALA A 272 2.36 2.92 -10.81
CA ALA A 272 1.62 4.09 -10.37
C ALA A 272 0.39 4.35 -11.23
N PHE A 273 -0.69 4.81 -10.60
CA PHE A 273 -1.89 5.31 -11.27
C PHE A 273 -1.90 6.84 -11.31
N LEU A 274 -2.44 7.40 -12.39
CA LEU A 274 -2.64 8.83 -12.57
C LEU A 274 -4.06 9.07 -13.08
N ARG A 275 -4.69 10.16 -12.63
CA ARG A 275 -6.00 10.58 -13.15
C ARG A 275 -5.83 11.79 -14.06
N THR A 276 -6.21 11.66 -15.32
CA THR A 276 -6.16 12.75 -16.28
C THR A 276 -7.34 13.71 -16.13
N GLY A 277 -7.18 14.92 -16.65
CA GLY A 277 -8.28 15.71 -17.17
C GLY A 277 -8.79 15.15 -18.51
N PRO A 278 -9.74 15.86 -19.14
CA PRO A 278 -10.13 15.63 -20.52
C PRO A 278 -9.06 16.14 -21.50
N ASN A 279 -9.23 15.88 -22.80
CA ASN A 279 -8.47 16.57 -23.85
C ASN A 279 -9.05 17.97 -24.15
N SER A 280 -8.40 18.72 -25.06
CA SER A 280 -8.81 20.06 -25.53
C SER A 280 -10.22 20.12 -26.14
N LYS A 281 -10.79 18.99 -26.54
CA LYS A 281 -12.16 18.83 -27.07
C LYS A 281 -13.18 18.54 -25.95
N GLY A 282 -12.74 18.52 -24.70
CA GLY A 282 -13.55 18.22 -23.51
C GLY A 282 -13.88 16.74 -23.31
N GLN A 283 -13.26 15.83 -24.06
CA GLN A 283 -13.50 14.39 -23.95
C GLN A 283 -12.67 13.78 -22.81
N PHE A 284 -13.29 12.98 -21.94
CA PHE A 284 -12.57 12.09 -21.03
C PHE A 284 -11.78 11.01 -21.80
N LEU A 285 -10.78 10.44 -21.15
CA LEU A 285 -9.80 9.54 -21.76
C LEU A 285 -10.45 8.33 -22.46
N GLU A 286 -11.33 7.61 -21.75
CA GLU A 286 -12.05 6.46 -22.35
C GLU A 286 -13.17 6.88 -23.31
N ASN A 287 -13.71 8.10 -23.18
CA ASN A 287 -14.62 8.67 -24.20
C ASN A 287 -13.89 9.02 -25.51
N ALA A 288 -12.56 9.19 -25.49
CA ALA A 288 -11.75 9.46 -26.67
C ALA A 288 -11.15 8.20 -27.30
N VAL A 289 -10.56 7.30 -26.50
CA VAL A 289 -9.86 6.10 -27.02
C VAL A 289 -10.77 4.87 -27.13
N GLY A 290 -11.91 4.87 -26.44
CA GLY A 290 -12.73 3.70 -26.12
C GLY A 290 -12.37 3.12 -24.74
N GLN A 291 -13.02 2.01 -24.35
CA GLN A 291 -12.74 1.34 -23.09
C GLN A 291 -11.26 0.95 -22.94
N GLY A 292 -10.70 1.20 -21.76
CA GLY A 292 -9.32 0.91 -21.41
C GLY A 292 -8.99 -0.59 -21.28
N ASN A 293 -7.77 -0.88 -20.83
CA ASN A 293 -7.38 -2.24 -20.44
C ASN A 293 -8.07 -2.66 -19.14
N GLU A 294 -8.28 -3.95 -18.94
CA GLU A 294 -8.85 -4.48 -17.70
C GLU A 294 -7.70 -4.88 -16.76
N LEU A 295 -7.66 -4.31 -15.55
CA LEU A 295 -6.61 -4.62 -14.58
C LEU A 295 -6.79 -6.04 -14.03
N LYS A 296 -5.76 -6.89 -14.20
CA LYS A 296 -5.74 -8.26 -13.66
C LYS A 296 -4.52 -8.48 -12.78
N THR A 297 -4.73 -9.16 -11.66
CA THR A 297 -3.64 -9.64 -10.81
C THR A 297 -3.05 -10.96 -11.34
N VAL A 298 -1.81 -11.24 -10.94
CA VAL A 298 -1.09 -12.49 -11.21
C VAL A 298 -0.62 -13.04 -9.87
N HIS A 299 -0.97 -14.29 -9.58
CA HIS A 299 -0.49 -14.98 -8.37
C HIS A 299 1.01 -15.32 -8.51
N SER A 300 1.78 -15.26 -7.43
CA SER A 300 3.24 -15.47 -7.44
C SER A 300 3.66 -16.85 -7.96
N ALA A 301 2.87 -17.89 -7.66
CA ALA A 301 3.06 -19.23 -8.21
C ALA A 301 2.80 -19.34 -9.74
N SER A 302 2.27 -18.27 -10.35
CA SER A 302 1.76 -18.23 -11.74
C SER A 302 2.39 -17.12 -12.59
N LEU A 303 3.57 -16.60 -12.20
CA LEU A 303 4.28 -15.52 -12.93
C LEU A 303 4.71 -15.89 -14.36
N ALA A 304 4.67 -17.17 -14.73
CA ALA A 304 4.76 -17.62 -16.12
C ALA A 304 3.40 -17.51 -16.81
N GLN A 305 3.28 -16.63 -17.81
CA GLN A 305 2.05 -16.32 -18.54
C GLN A 305 2.29 -16.45 -20.05
N SER A 306 1.39 -17.14 -20.74
CA SER A 306 1.48 -17.38 -22.18
C SER A 306 0.88 -16.23 -23.00
N ASN A 307 1.39 -16.02 -24.21
CA ASN A 307 0.83 -15.07 -25.20
C ASN A 307 0.74 -13.60 -24.73
N VAL A 308 1.62 -13.17 -23.83
CA VAL A 308 1.70 -11.78 -23.36
C VAL A 308 2.21 -10.88 -24.48
N THR A 309 1.51 -9.78 -24.70
CA THR A 309 1.88 -8.70 -25.63
C THR A 309 2.49 -7.57 -24.83
N LEU A 310 3.70 -7.17 -25.21
CA LEU A 310 4.48 -6.09 -24.60
C LEU A 310 4.46 -4.89 -25.54
N ILE A 311 4.16 -3.69 -25.03
CA ILE A 311 4.06 -2.46 -25.82
C ILE A 311 4.86 -1.33 -25.14
N GLY A 312 5.60 -0.53 -25.90
CA GLY A 312 6.36 0.60 -25.36
C GLY A 312 6.98 1.50 -26.44
N PHE A 313 7.53 2.64 -26.03
CA PHE A 313 8.11 3.66 -26.91
C PHE A 313 9.61 3.86 -26.63
N PRO A 314 10.52 3.00 -27.15
CA PRO A 314 11.94 3.11 -26.86
C PRO A 314 12.64 4.25 -27.63
N GLY A 315 13.53 4.98 -26.95
CA GLY A 315 14.47 5.93 -27.56
C GLY A 315 13.80 7.19 -28.10
N ASP A 316 13.83 7.38 -29.43
CA ASP A 316 13.22 8.50 -30.15
C ASP A 316 11.99 8.07 -30.98
N ALA A 317 11.43 6.88 -30.71
CA ALA A 317 10.46 6.23 -31.57
C ALA A 317 9.11 6.98 -31.67
N LYS A 318 8.77 7.42 -32.89
CA LYS A 318 7.48 8.08 -33.18
C LYS A 318 6.29 7.10 -33.25
N LYS A 319 6.43 5.85 -32.81
CA LYS A 319 5.41 4.78 -32.88
C LYS A 319 5.74 3.64 -31.90
N PRO A 320 4.75 2.89 -31.39
CA PRO A 320 4.99 1.85 -30.42
C PRO A 320 5.79 0.67 -31.02
N LEU A 321 6.73 0.16 -30.23
CA LEU A 321 7.30 -1.16 -30.40
C LEU A 321 6.39 -2.17 -29.71
N VAL A 322 6.11 -3.28 -30.39
CA VAL A 322 5.20 -4.34 -29.95
C VAL A 322 5.92 -5.70 -30.05
N CYS A 323 5.95 -6.46 -28.97
CA CYS A 323 6.43 -7.84 -28.95
C CYS A 323 5.33 -8.76 -28.42
N LYS A 324 5.33 -10.03 -28.84
CA LYS A 324 4.47 -11.05 -28.25
C LYS A 324 5.31 -12.27 -27.90
N SER A 325 5.26 -12.68 -26.64
CA SER A 325 6.06 -13.80 -26.11
C SER A 325 5.36 -14.42 -24.89
N ASN A 326 6.08 -15.24 -24.12
CA ASN A 326 5.63 -15.76 -22.84
C ASN A 326 6.49 -15.15 -21.71
N THR A 327 5.91 -14.85 -20.56
CA THR A 327 6.69 -14.48 -19.38
C THR A 327 7.21 -15.73 -18.67
N ARG A 328 8.27 -15.54 -17.89
CA ARG A 328 8.74 -16.46 -16.85
C ARG A 328 8.77 -15.73 -15.51
N GLY A 329 8.59 -16.47 -14.41
CA GLY A 329 8.82 -15.92 -13.08
C GLY A 329 10.29 -15.58 -12.85
N TYR A 330 10.54 -14.52 -12.09
CA TYR A 330 11.87 -14.10 -11.67
C TYR A 330 11.84 -13.62 -10.21
N GLN A 331 12.79 -14.09 -9.40
CA GLN A 331 12.90 -13.85 -7.95
C GLN A 331 11.57 -13.96 -7.15
N GLY A 332 10.65 -14.82 -7.61
CA GLY A 332 9.37 -15.10 -6.94
C GLY A 332 8.31 -13.98 -6.96
N ARG A 333 8.66 -12.77 -7.44
CA ARG A 333 7.80 -11.57 -7.38
C ARG A 333 7.84 -10.67 -8.63
N PHE A 334 8.46 -11.14 -9.71
CA PHE A 334 8.53 -10.44 -10.99
C PHE A 334 8.15 -11.34 -12.16
N LEU A 335 7.52 -10.73 -13.17
CA LEU A 335 7.44 -11.30 -14.51
C LEU A 335 8.66 -10.83 -15.30
N ALA A 336 9.25 -11.70 -16.10
CA ALA A 336 10.30 -11.35 -17.06
C ALA A 336 9.94 -11.88 -18.46
N ILE A 337 10.17 -11.09 -19.51
CA ILE A 337 9.81 -11.41 -20.90
C ILE A 337 10.97 -11.06 -21.84
N ASP A 338 11.36 -12.02 -22.69
CA ASP A 338 12.57 -11.90 -23.52
C ASP A 338 12.23 -11.35 -24.92
N CYS A 339 12.07 -10.03 -24.98
CA CYS A 339 11.69 -9.22 -26.15
C CYS A 339 12.79 -8.22 -26.53
N ASP A 340 13.28 -8.23 -27.77
CA ASP A 340 14.38 -7.36 -28.20
C ASP A 340 14.01 -5.86 -28.30
N ALA A 341 14.99 -4.99 -28.06
CA ALA A 341 14.99 -3.54 -28.32
C ALA A 341 14.04 -2.66 -27.48
N PHE A 342 13.53 -3.14 -26.34
CA PHE A 342 12.83 -2.32 -25.35
C PHE A 342 13.84 -1.53 -24.48
N ALA A 343 14.40 -0.47 -25.07
CA ALA A 343 15.29 0.49 -24.41
C ALA A 343 14.50 1.54 -23.59
N GLY A 344 15.22 2.44 -22.91
CA GLY A 344 14.64 3.54 -22.11
C GLY A 344 13.55 4.32 -22.88
N GLY A 345 12.52 4.75 -22.16
CA GLY A 345 11.28 5.30 -22.73
C GLY A 345 10.17 4.26 -22.86
N SER A 346 10.50 2.97 -22.95
CA SER A 346 9.54 1.86 -22.87
C SER A 346 8.89 1.71 -21.49
N SER A 347 9.57 2.19 -20.45
CA SER A 347 9.20 2.17 -19.03
C SER A 347 7.74 2.57 -18.82
N GLY A 348 6.98 1.81 -18.03
CA GLY A 348 5.55 2.02 -17.80
C GLY A 348 4.60 1.54 -18.92
N GLY A 349 5.13 1.07 -20.06
CA GLY A 349 4.35 0.42 -21.11
C GLY A 349 3.80 -0.94 -20.66
N PRO A 350 2.69 -1.46 -21.23
CA PRO A 350 1.94 -2.55 -20.60
C PRO A 350 2.40 -3.96 -20.99
N PHE A 351 2.23 -4.89 -20.05
CA PHE A 351 2.15 -6.34 -20.29
C PHE A 351 0.67 -6.73 -20.41
N ILE A 352 0.20 -7.10 -21.61
CA ILE A 352 -1.21 -7.38 -21.90
C ILE A 352 -1.43 -8.85 -22.32
N ARG A 353 -2.33 -9.58 -21.67
CA ARG A 353 -2.90 -10.84 -22.18
C ARG A 353 -4.22 -10.57 -22.90
N ASN A 354 -4.68 -11.51 -23.72
CA ASN A 354 -5.98 -11.43 -24.40
C ASN A 354 -6.14 -10.14 -25.25
N PHE A 355 -5.03 -9.62 -25.76
CA PHE A 355 -4.98 -8.35 -26.50
C PHE A 355 -5.67 -8.49 -27.88
N ASP A 356 -6.69 -7.67 -28.12
CA ASP A 356 -7.50 -7.66 -29.35
C ASP A 356 -6.95 -6.73 -30.45
N GLY A 357 -5.81 -6.06 -30.20
CA GLY A 357 -5.25 -5.00 -31.05
C GLY A 357 -5.61 -3.58 -30.58
N ARG A 358 -6.47 -3.44 -29.57
CA ARG A 358 -6.89 -2.17 -28.95
C ARG A 358 -6.74 -2.18 -27.43
N ARG A 359 -7.19 -3.25 -26.76
CA ARG A 359 -7.18 -3.44 -25.29
C ARG A 359 -7.01 -4.91 -24.91
N GLY A 360 -6.83 -5.21 -23.62
CA GLY A 360 -6.84 -6.56 -23.07
C GLY A 360 -6.71 -6.57 -21.54
N ASP A 361 -6.31 -7.72 -20.99
CA ASP A 361 -5.97 -7.87 -19.56
C ASP A 361 -4.57 -7.29 -19.31
N ILE A 362 -4.43 -6.14 -18.64
CA ILE A 362 -3.12 -5.66 -18.20
C ILE A 362 -2.72 -6.37 -16.89
N ILE A 363 -1.55 -7.01 -16.92
CA ILE A 363 -0.99 -7.84 -15.84
C ILE A 363 0.36 -7.35 -15.31
N GLY A 364 0.82 -6.20 -15.81
CA GLY A 364 2.14 -5.65 -15.51
C GLY A 364 2.45 -4.39 -16.32
N VAL A 365 3.52 -3.71 -15.95
CA VAL A 365 4.13 -2.58 -16.69
C VAL A 365 5.62 -2.84 -16.90
N ILE A 366 6.22 -2.17 -17.87
CA ILE A 366 7.65 -2.26 -18.18
C ILE A 366 8.44 -1.57 -17.08
N ASP A 367 9.47 -2.29 -16.62
CA ASP A 367 10.28 -2.00 -15.44
C ASP A 367 9.55 -2.38 -14.13
N GLY A 368 10.20 -2.24 -12.97
CA GLY A 368 10.08 -3.23 -11.89
C GLY A 368 11.47 -3.57 -11.37
N TYR A 369 11.82 -4.86 -11.35
CA TYR A 369 13.11 -5.36 -10.87
C TYR A 369 14.28 -4.44 -11.27
N LYS A 370 14.84 -3.73 -10.28
CA LYS A 370 15.90 -2.72 -10.44
C LYS A 370 15.72 -1.83 -11.67
N THR A 371 14.54 -1.24 -11.81
CA THR A 371 14.20 -0.29 -12.89
C THR A 371 14.40 -0.89 -14.29
N GLY A 372 13.98 -2.14 -14.50
CA GLY A 372 14.05 -2.82 -15.82
C GLY A 372 15.23 -3.77 -16.02
N GLY A 373 16.10 -3.90 -15.03
CA GLY A 373 17.20 -4.87 -15.05
C GLY A 373 18.31 -4.53 -16.07
N PRO A 374 19.21 -5.50 -16.35
CA PRO A 374 20.52 -5.18 -16.91
C PRO A 374 20.60 -5.07 -18.45
N THR A 375 19.54 -5.37 -19.22
CA THR A 375 19.62 -5.33 -20.70
C THR A 375 18.28 -4.96 -21.37
N PRO A 376 18.27 -4.19 -22.48
CA PRO A 376 17.06 -3.79 -23.20
C PRO A 376 16.44 -4.90 -24.08
N ASN A 377 16.73 -6.17 -23.78
CA ASN A 377 16.22 -7.35 -24.50
C ASN A 377 15.50 -8.36 -23.59
N THR A 378 15.39 -8.04 -22.31
CA THR A 378 14.56 -8.74 -21.31
C THR A 378 13.87 -7.66 -20.50
N SER A 379 12.58 -7.44 -20.73
CA SER A 379 11.79 -6.52 -19.91
C SER A 379 11.28 -7.24 -18.67
N TYR A 380 11.18 -6.51 -17.56
CA TYR A 380 10.64 -6.99 -16.30
C TYR A 380 9.33 -6.25 -16.00
N SER A 381 8.49 -6.85 -15.16
CA SER A 381 7.37 -6.21 -14.47
C SER A 381 7.38 -6.64 -13.01
N SER A 382 7.12 -5.70 -12.12
CA SER A 382 6.52 -5.94 -10.80
C SER A 382 5.33 -6.91 -10.90
N GLN A 383 5.14 -7.78 -9.91
CA GLN A 383 3.92 -8.58 -9.83
C GLN A 383 2.71 -7.68 -9.52
N PHE A 384 1.63 -7.83 -10.29
CA PHE A 384 0.35 -7.20 -10.00
C PHE A 384 -0.44 -8.06 -9.00
N ASP A 385 -0.58 -7.61 -7.76
CA ASP A 385 -1.30 -8.33 -6.69
C ASP A 385 -2.26 -7.40 -5.90
N ALA A 386 -2.39 -7.57 -4.58
CA ALA A 386 -3.20 -6.71 -3.74
C ALA A 386 -2.74 -5.24 -3.76
N ASP A 387 -1.45 -4.97 -4.00
CA ASP A 387 -0.90 -3.62 -3.97
C ASP A 387 -1.35 -2.77 -5.17
N VAL A 388 -1.31 -3.32 -6.38
CA VAL A 388 -1.82 -2.61 -7.57
C VAL A 388 -3.34 -2.40 -7.48
N VAL A 389 -4.06 -3.35 -6.88
CA VAL A 389 -5.51 -3.22 -6.62
C VAL A 389 -5.79 -2.14 -5.56
N ARG A 390 -4.94 -1.99 -4.53
CA ARG A 390 -5.05 -0.91 -3.54
C ARG A 390 -4.89 0.46 -4.21
N LEU A 391 -3.84 0.66 -5.01
CA LEU A 391 -3.60 1.94 -5.69
C LEU A 391 -4.67 2.25 -6.74
N TYR A 392 -5.15 1.25 -7.49
CA TYR A 392 -6.29 1.40 -8.40
C TYR A 392 -7.54 1.84 -7.64
N ASN A 393 -7.85 1.21 -6.50
CA ASN A 393 -9.00 1.57 -5.68
C ASN A 393 -8.86 2.97 -5.05
N GLN A 394 -7.66 3.40 -4.65
CA GLN A 394 -7.42 4.79 -4.23
C GLN A 394 -7.69 5.78 -5.39
N ALA A 395 -7.20 5.48 -6.60
CA ALA A 395 -7.37 6.32 -7.79
C ALA A 395 -8.81 6.38 -8.31
N VAL A 396 -9.57 5.29 -8.21
CA VAL A 396 -11.01 5.25 -8.54
C VAL A 396 -11.82 6.05 -7.53
N ASN A 397 -11.61 5.81 -6.23
CA ASN A 397 -12.36 6.45 -5.14
C ASN A 397 -11.83 7.85 -4.77
N ASP A 398 -10.93 8.41 -5.59
CA ASP A 398 -10.33 9.74 -5.44
C ASP A 398 -9.65 9.99 -4.07
N SER A 399 -9.22 8.91 -3.41
CA SER A 399 -8.62 8.91 -2.07
C SER A 399 -7.32 9.69 -2.02
N THR A 400 -6.94 10.19 -0.84
CA THR A 400 -5.64 10.86 -0.63
C THR A 400 -4.50 9.94 -1.06
N PRO A 401 -3.57 10.39 -1.93
CA PRO A 401 -2.37 9.64 -2.26
C PRO A 401 -1.52 9.27 -1.05
N ASP A 402 -0.87 8.11 -1.13
CA ASP A 402 0.23 7.71 -0.25
C ASP A 402 1.30 8.82 -0.23
N LYS A 403 1.89 9.05 0.94
CA LYS A 403 3.01 9.99 1.17
C LYS A 403 4.14 9.25 1.90
N PRO A 404 5.42 9.62 1.68
CA PRO A 404 6.50 9.04 2.46
C PRO A 404 6.33 9.43 3.94
N ARG A 405 6.13 8.44 4.81
CA ARG A 405 6.02 8.64 6.25
C ARG A 405 7.43 8.70 6.84
N LYS A 406 7.89 9.91 7.14
CA LYS A 406 9.07 10.13 8.00
C LYS A 406 8.78 9.80 9.48
N ASP A 407 7.54 9.36 9.77
CA ASP A 407 6.93 9.47 11.08
C ASP A 407 6.11 8.25 11.53
N PHE A 408 6.06 7.15 10.77
CA PHE A 408 5.36 5.92 11.20
C PHE A 408 6.37 4.81 11.48
N GLU A 409 6.71 4.69 12.75
CA GLU A 409 7.47 3.58 13.30
C GLU A 409 6.62 2.89 14.35
N MET A 410 6.50 1.57 14.27
CA MET A 410 5.96 0.74 15.35
C MET A 410 6.92 0.67 16.56
N GLY A 411 7.93 1.54 16.63
CA GLY A 411 9.06 1.38 17.54
C GLY A 411 10.05 0.32 17.07
N SER A 412 11.17 0.21 17.78
CA SER A 412 12.31 -0.62 17.37
C SER A 412 12.07 -2.13 17.60
N PRO A 413 12.79 -3.04 16.91
CA PRO A 413 12.72 -4.48 17.17
C PRO A 413 13.07 -4.92 18.60
N GLY A 414 13.72 -4.05 19.40
CA GLY A 414 13.96 -4.29 20.82
C GLY A 414 12.68 -4.25 21.68
N LEU A 415 11.67 -3.47 21.28
CA LEU A 415 10.36 -3.38 21.95
C LEU A 415 9.57 -4.68 21.75
N TRP A 416 9.40 -5.09 20.50
CA TRP A 416 8.55 -6.23 20.12
C TRP A 416 9.09 -7.60 20.49
N ARG A 417 10.37 -7.72 20.87
CA ARG A 417 11.02 -8.99 21.26
C ARG A 417 10.26 -9.75 22.34
N ASN A 418 9.55 -9.03 23.21
CA ASN A 418 8.84 -9.58 24.36
C ASN A 418 7.30 -9.58 24.18
N ALA A 419 6.78 -9.18 23.02
CA ALA A 419 5.35 -9.27 22.73
C ALA A 419 4.97 -10.72 22.39
N VAL A 420 3.96 -11.29 23.07
CA VAL A 420 3.53 -12.69 22.87
C VAL A 420 2.16 -12.80 22.22
N ALA A 421 1.33 -11.76 22.30
CA ALA A 421 0.10 -11.64 21.52
C ALA A 421 -0.26 -10.16 21.34
N ALA A 422 -0.92 -9.83 20.24
CA ALA A 422 -1.47 -8.49 20.00
C ALA A 422 -2.76 -8.59 19.19
N ALA A 423 -3.67 -7.63 19.37
CA ALA A 423 -4.93 -7.56 18.65
C ALA A 423 -5.38 -6.10 18.45
N SER A 424 -6.02 -5.82 17.32
CA SER A 424 -6.64 -4.52 17.03
C SER A 424 -8.10 -4.50 17.44
N GLY A 425 -8.56 -3.43 18.06
CA GLY A 425 -9.97 -3.13 18.31
C GLY A 425 -10.15 -1.61 18.43
N THR A 426 -11.21 -1.14 19.07
CA THR A 426 -11.19 0.18 19.71
C THR A 426 -11.66 0.12 21.15
N PHE A 427 -10.78 0.58 22.04
CA PHE A 427 -10.91 0.55 23.50
C PHE A 427 -10.99 1.96 24.07
N HIS A 428 -10.95 3.00 23.21
CA HIS A 428 -11.06 4.40 23.61
C HIS A 428 -12.16 5.14 22.83
N THR A 429 -12.85 6.05 23.51
CA THR A 429 -13.81 6.98 22.91
C THR A 429 -13.18 8.12 22.09
N SER A 430 -11.85 8.18 21.97
CA SER A 430 -11.12 9.15 21.12
C SER A 430 -10.93 8.61 19.70
N SER A 431 -10.43 7.38 19.57
CA SER A 431 -10.21 6.68 18.30
C SER A 431 -11.50 6.61 17.46
N GLN A 432 -12.67 6.53 18.10
CA GLN A 432 -13.97 6.65 17.42
C GLN A 432 -14.30 8.02 16.79
N LYS A 433 -13.69 9.12 17.25
CA LYS A 433 -13.91 10.46 16.68
C LYS A 433 -13.03 10.71 15.46
N THR A 434 -11.86 10.08 15.42
CA THR A 434 -10.87 10.16 14.34
C THR A 434 -10.98 9.01 13.33
N LYS A 435 -11.61 7.89 13.72
CA LYS A 435 -11.64 6.57 13.06
C LYS A 435 -10.30 5.83 13.10
N ASP A 436 -9.50 6.09 14.12
CA ASP A 436 -8.27 5.35 14.39
C ASP A 436 -8.58 3.96 14.98
N GLY A 437 -7.60 3.05 14.94
CA GLY A 437 -7.66 1.81 15.71
C GLY A 437 -6.97 1.97 17.07
N ASP A 438 -7.21 1.04 17.99
CA ASP A 438 -6.41 0.85 19.19
C ASP A 438 -5.75 -0.55 19.14
N LEU A 439 -4.52 -0.66 19.65
CA LEU A 439 -3.74 -1.91 19.62
C LEU A 439 -3.47 -2.40 21.05
N ILE A 440 -4.09 -3.52 21.44
CA ILE A 440 -3.77 -4.20 22.69
C ILE A 440 -2.61 -5.19 22.47
N VAL A 441 -1.65 -5.19 23.38
CA VAL A 441 -0.44 -6.03 23.35
C VAL A 441 -0.25 -6.69 24.72
N LYS A 442 -0.09 -8.02 24.74
CA LYS A 442 0.29 -8.80 25.91
C LYS A 442 1.78 -9.17 25.83
N TRP A 443 2.51 -8.86 26.90
CA TRP A 443 3.96 -9.03 27.02
C TRP A 443 4.33 -10.33 27.76
N SER A 444 5.58 -10.78 27.62
CA SER A 444 6.05 -12.10 28.07
C SER A 444 6.13 -12.26 29.59
N ASP A 445 6.27 -11.15 30.32
CA ASP A 445 6.25 -11.09 31.78
C ASP A 445 4.82 -11.13 32.37
N GLY A 446 3.79 -10.93 31.54
CA GLY A 446 2.40 -10.80 31.96
C GLY A 446 1.89 -9.37 32.07
N GLU A 447 2.64 -8.36 31.61
CA GLU A 447 2.08 -7.03 31.40
C GLU A 447 1.10 -7.02 30.20
N VAL A 448 0.11 -6.11 30.22
CA VAL A 448 -0.73 -5.79 29.05
C VAL A 448 -0.80 -4.28 28.87
N SER A 449 -0.49 -3.81 27.65
CA SER A 449 -0.63 -2.40 27.24
C SER A 449 -1.69 -2.25 26.14
N ILE A 450 -2.51 -1.21 26.21
CA ILE A 450 -3.26 -0.67 25.06
C ILE A 450 -2.51 0.55 24.55
N PHE A 451 -2.09 0.50 23.29
CA PHE A 451 -1.68 1.68 22.55
C PHE A 451 -2.92 2.28 21.89
N LYS A 452 -3.29 3.49 22.31
CA LYS A 452 -4.48 4.18 21.81
C LYS A 452 -4.20 5.04 20.58
N ASP A 453 -5.24 5.34 19.83
CA ASP A 453 -5.23 6.29 18.70
C ASP A 453 -4.12 5.92 17.67
N ILE A 454 -4.08 4.64 17.26
CA ILE A 454 -3.11 4.05 16.33
C ILE A 454 -3.64 4.11 14.89
N ASN A 455 -2.98 4.94 14.08
CA ASN A 455 -3.21 5.15 12.66
C ASN A 455 -1.88 5.31 11.91
N GLU A 456 -1.93 5.71 10.63
CA GLU A 456 -0.77 5.99 9.78
C GLU A 456 0.19 7.10 10.25
N HIS A 457 -0.14 7.83 11.31
CA HIS A 457 0.63 8.96 11.85
C HIS A 457 1.15 8.70 13.27
N SER A 458 0.74 7.60 13.91
CA SER A 458 1.11 7.30 15.30
C SER A 458 2.52 6.72 15.41
N LYS A 459 3.36 7.34 16.24
CA LYS A 459 4.70 6.87 16.60
C LYS A 459 4.64 6.02 17.86
N LEU A 460 5.10 4.78 17.80
CA LEU A 460 5.37 3.95 18.98
C LEU A 460 6.85 4.06 19.39
N PRO A 461 7.22 3.80 20.67
CA PRO A 461 8.53 4.18 21.19
C PRO A 461 9.67 3.33 20.62
N THR A 462 10.70 4.00 20.09
CA THR A 462 12.02 3.38 19.87
C THR A 462 12.68 3.07 21.22
N SER A 463 13.39 1.93 21.32
CA SER A 463 13.94 1.37 22.57
C SER A 463 14.65 2.40 23.45
N GLY A 464 13.95 2.91 24.49
CA GLY A 464 14.42 4.07 25.25
C GLY A 464 13.49 4.58 26.35
N SER A 465 12.99 3.69 27.21
CA SER A 465 12.52 3.99 28.59
C SER A 465 11.39 5.03 28.82
N VAL A 466 10.80 5.64 27.79
CA VAL A 466 9.68 6.57 27.93
C VAL A 466 8.40 5.91 27.42
N ARG A 467 7.51 5.52 28.34
CA ARG A 467 6.11 5.23 27.99
C ARG A 467 5.44 6.51 27.51
N GLN A 468 4.74 6.43 26.39
CA GLN A 468 4.15 7.62 25.76
C GLN A 468 2.77 7.93 26.36
N ALA A 469 2.26 9.14 26.14
CA ALA A 469 0.91 9.55 26.55
C ALA A 469 -0.23 8.80 25.83
N ASN A 470 0.10 7.97 24.83
CA ASN A 470 -0.79 7.05 24.13
C ASN A 470 -0.53 5.57 24.47
N GLU A 471 0.33 5.26 25.44
CA GLU A 471 0.44 3.92 26.02
C GLU A 471 -0.30 3.86 27.36
N LEU A 472 -1.25 2.92 27.48
CA LEU A 472 -2.06 2.72 28.67
C LEU A 472 -1.84 1.29 29.18
N LYS A 473 -1.31 1.16 30.39
CA LYS A 473 -1.06 -0.15 31.01
C LYS A 473 -2.32 -0.65 31.71
N ILE A 474 -2.78 -1.83 31.30
CA ILE A 474 -4.06 -2.44 31.69
C ILE A 474 -3.85 -3.64 32.63
N ALA A 475 -2.66 -4.27 32.60
CA ALA A 475 -2.23 -5.24 33.59
C ALA A 475 -0.72 -5.10 33.85
N GLU A 476 -0.30 -5.31 35.09
CA GLU A 476 1.10 -5.18 35.53
C GLU A 476 2.01 -6.36 35.10
N PRO A 477 3.33 -6.15 34.97
CA PRO A 477 4.32 -7.24 34.90
C PRO A 477 4.13 -8.26 36.03
N GLY A 478 4.32 -9.55 35.71
CA GLY A 478 4.15 -10.64 36.66
C GLY A 478 2.70 -11.05 36.94
N SER A 479 1.71 -10.29 36.44
CA SER A 479 0.29 -10.56 36.63
C SER A 479 -0.15 -11.91 36.03
N THR A 480 -1.40 -12.28 36.30
CA THR A 480 -2.00 -13.53 35.82
C THR A 480 -2.03 -13.63 34.29
N TRP A 481 -1.98 -12.51 33.56
CA TRP A 481 -1.95 -12.46 32.10
C TRP A 481 -0.75 -13.19 31.48
N LYS A 482 0.33 -13.47 32.22
CA LYS A 482 1.40 -14.37 31.75
C LYS A 482 0.86 -15.73 31.30
N TYR A 483 -0.20 -16.23 31.94
CA TYR A 483 -0.90 -17.47 31.62
C TYR A 483 -1.88 -17.37 30.44
N ALA A 484 -2.21 -16.17 29.96
CA ALA A 484 -3.01 -16.00 28.73
C ALA A 484 -2.23 -16.55 27.53
N ARG A 485 -2.86 -17.45 26.77
CA ARG A 485 -2.29 -18.14 25.58
C ARG A 485 -2.80 -17.58 24.25
N GLY A 486 -3.91 -16.85 24.26
CA GLY A 486 -4.44 -16.15 23.10
C GLY A 486 -5.44 -15.07 23.50
N ILE A 487 -5.52 -14.01 22.70
CA ILE A 487 -6.45 -12.89 22.85
C ILE A 487 -7.16 -12.62 21.51
N ALA A 488 -8.42 -12.22 21.56
CA ALA A 488 -9.23 -11.83 20.41
C ALA A 488 -10.18 -10.69 20.78
N THR A 489 -10.55 -9.86 19.81
CA THR A 489 -11.18 -8.55 20.03
C THR A 489 -12.39 -8.39 19.13
N GLY A 490 -13.48 -7.81 19.65
CA GLY A 490 -14.70 -7.58 18.87
C GLY A 490 -15.95 -7.41 19.74
N LYS A 491 -17.12 -7.33 19.09
CA LYS A 491 -18.39 -6.96 19.72
C LYS A 491 -19.22 -8.19 20.01
N TYR A 492 -18.95 -8.81 21.16
CA TYR A 492 -19.56 -10.06 21.60
C TYR A 492 -20.71 -9.82 22.60
N GLY A 493 -20.69 -8.69 23.32
CA GLY A 493 -21.74 -8.23 24.22
C GLY A 493 -22.91 -7.49 23.54
N GLY A 494 -22.80 -7.17 22.25
CA GLY A 494 -23.80 -6.38 21.51
C GLY A 494 -23.76 -4.86 21.80
N ASN A 495 -22.70 -4.41 22.48
CA ASN A 495 -22.33 -3.02 22.64
C ASN A 495 -21.99 -2.35 21.30
N THR A 496 -22.18 -1.03 21.23
CA THR A 496 -21.70 -0.26 20.07
C THR A 496 -20.21 -0.01 20.18
N TRP A 497 -19.73 0.40 21.36
CA TRP A 497 -18.33 0.60 21.75
C TRP A 497 -18.22 0.64 23.29
N PRO A 498 -17.04 0.36 23.87
CA PRO A 498 -15.82 -0.12 23.22
C PRO A 498 -15.96 -1.59 22.76
N ASP A 499 -14.91 -2.17 22.17
CA ASP A 499 -14.87 -3.61 21.86
C ASP A 499 -14.64 -4.45 23.12
N ASP A 500 -15.14 -5.68 23.12
CA ASP A 500 -14.86 -6.69 24.14
C ASP A 500 -13.55 -7.43 23.84
N LEU A 501 -12.96 -8.04 24.88
CA LEU A 501 -11.70 -8.78 24.81
C LEU A 501 -11.89 -10.21 25.30
N VAL A 502 -11.79 -11.19 24.39
CA VAL A 502 -11.84 -12.62 24.70
C VAL A 502 -10.43 -13.15 24.93
N VAL A 503 -10.25 -13.95 25.99
CA VAL A 503 -8.95 -14.48 26.42
C VAL A 503 -9.06 -15.99 26.65
N ARG A 504 -8.13 -16.76 26.09
CA ARG A 504 -7.97 -18.20 26.36
C ARG A 504 -6.74 -18.43 27.24
N TRP A 505 -6.94 -19.09 28.37
CA TRP A 505 -5.95 -19.31 29.43
C TRP A 505 -5.21 -20.64 29.28
N SER A 506 -4.10 -20.81 30.00
CA SER A 506 -3.22 -21.98 29.90
C SER A 506 -3.89 -23.30 30.30
N ASP A 507 -4.75 -23.27 31.31
CA ASP A 507 -5.56 -24.40 31.78
C ASP A 507 -6.72 -24.76 30.83
N GLY A 508 -7.08 -23.87 29.91
CA GLY A 508 -8.20 -24.05 28.99
C GLY A 508 -9.46 -23.25 29.36
N GLU A 509 -9.45 -22.45 30.43
CA GLU A 509 -10.50 -21.46 30.68
C GLU A 509 -10.59 -20.47 29.50
N VAL A 510 -11.79 -20.00 29.20
CA VAL A 510 -12.03 -18.87 28.27
C VAL A 510 -12.87 -17.82 28.98
N THR A 511 -12.34 -16.61 29.11
CA THR A 511 -13.06 -15.45 29.64
C THR A 511 -13.30 -14.41 28.55
N MET A 512 -14.32 -13.59 28.74
CA MET A 512 -14.57 -12.36 27.99
C MET A 512 -14.58 -11.20 28.98
N TYR A 513 -13.81 -10.16 28.70
CA TYR A 513 -13.89 -8.87 29.36
C TYR A 513 -14.78 -7.97 28.51
N GLY A 514 -15.99 -7.71 29.01
CA GLY A 514 -17.01 -6.92 28.32
C GLY A 514 -16.86 -5.42 28.59
N ASP A 515 -17.03 -4.62 27.54
CA ASP A 515 -16.77 -3.17 27.52
C ASP A 515 -15.30 -2.82 27.87
N ALA A 516 -14.34 -3.58 27.34
CA ALA A 516 -12.91 -3.41 27.63
C ALA A 516 -12.37 -2.07 27.15
N SER A 517 -11.61 -1.36 27.99
CA SER A 517 -11.32 0.05 27.78
C SER A 517 -9.90 0.48 28.16
N ALA A 518 -9.54 1.66 27.67
CA ALA A 518 -8.38 2.47 28.05
C ALA A 518 -8.13 2.63 29.56
N SER A 519 -9.15 2.45 30.41
CA SER A 519 -9.09 2.72 31.86
C SER A 519 -9.48 1.54 32.76
N ASP A 520 -10.08 0.50 32.20
CA ASP A 520 -10.60 -0.68 32.90
C ASP A 520 -10.81 -1.79 31.86
N LEU A 521 -10.49 -3.05 32.20
CA LEU A 521 -10.88 -4.21 31.39
C LEU A 521 -12.40 -4.38 31.34
N GLY A 522 -13.14 -3.78 32.27
CA GLY A 522 -14.57 -3.95 32.37
C GLY A 522 -14.91 -5.31 32.97
N ARG A 523 -16.10 -5.82 32.65
CA ARG A 523 -16.64 -6.96 33.39
C ARG A 523 -16.15 -8.30 32.84
N GLU A 524 -15.52 -9.09 33.70
CA GLU A 524 -15.16 -10.49 33.42
C GLU A 524 -16.40 -11.41 33.38
N TYR A 525 -16.50 -12.19 32.30
CA TYR A 525 -17.47 -13.25 32.09
C TYR A 525 -16.73 -14.54 31.71
N MET A 526 -16.77 -15.56 32.57
CA MET A 526 -16.26 -16.90 32.25
C MET A 526 -17.20 -17.57 31.23
N LEU A 527 -16.74 -17.73 29.99
CA LEU A 527 -17.49 -18.37 28.90
C LEU A 527 -17.33 -19.89 28.92
N VAL A 528 -16.12 -20.36 29.19
CA VAL A 528 -15.77 -21.78 29.34
C VAL A 528 -14.95 -21.92 30.62
N PRO A 529 -15.40 -22.69 31.62
CA PRO A 529 -14.62 -22.93 32.84
C PRO A 529 -13.38 -23.78 32.55
N PRO A 530 -12.34 -23.72 33.40
CA PRO A 530 -11.21 -24.64 33.30
C PRO A 530 -11.69 -26.09 33.48
N PRO A 531 -11.00 -27.09 32.89
CA PRO A 531 -11.33 -28.49 33.06
C PRO A 531 -11.44 -28.87 34.54
N ALA A 532 -12.52 -29.54 34.91
CA ALA A 532 -12.72 -30.00 36.28
C ALA A 532 -11.52 -30.87 36.70
N LYS A 533 -10.87 -30.56 37.83
CA LYS A 533 -9.74 -31.36 38.34
C LYS A 533 -10.17 -32.82 38.46
N ALA A 534 -9.65 -33.66 37.58
CA ALA A 534 -9.91 -35.09 37.59
C ALA A 534 -9.43 -35.65 38.93
N TYR A 535 -10.37 -35.94 39.83
CA TYR A 535 -10.06 -36.55 41.12
C TYR A 535 -9.56 -37.97 40.84
N SER A 536 -8.24 -38.13 40.81
CA SER A 536 -7.60 -39.41 40.51
C SER A 536 -7.86 -40.40 41.65
N GLN A 537 -9.01 -41.07 41.62
CA GLN A 537 -9.20 -42.28 42.41
C GLN A 537 -8.14 -43.27 41.94
N ARG A 538 -7.18 -43.57 42.82
CA ARG A 538 -6.08 -44.50 42.54
C ARG A 538 -6.60 -45.94 42.53
N SER A 539 -7.32 -46.31 41.48
CA SER A 539 -7.58 -47.71 41.11
C SER A 539 -6.25 -48.37 40.71
N ARG A 540 -5.55 -48.89 41.72
CA ARG A 540 -4.23 -49.50 41.61
C ARG A 540 -4.27 -50.80 40.80
N ALA A 541 -4.07 -50.71 39.50
CA ALA A 541 -3.76 -51.86 38.65
C ALA A 541 -2.24 -52.16 38.69
N PRO A 542 -1.80 -53.41 38.89
CA PRO A 542 -0.40 -53.79 38.83
C PRO A 542 0.05 -54.17 37.39
N ASN A 543 1.33 -53.92 37.10
CA ASN A 543 2.07 -54.32 35.89
C ASN A 543 1.56 -53.77 34.53
N GLY A 544 2.19 -52.68 34.09
CA GLY A 544 2.18 -52.21 32.70
C GLY A 544 3.27 -51.15 32.49
N THR A 545 4.17 -51.38 31.54
CA THR A 545 5.27 -50.48 31.15
C THR A 545 5.73 -50.77 29.73
N PRO A 546 6.25 -49.79 28.97
CA PRO A 546 6.05 -48.34 29.04
C PRO A 546 5.42 -47.79 27.75
N ASP A 547 5.21 -46.48 27.67
CA ASP A 547 5.27 -45.73 26.41
C ASP A 547 5.98 -44.40 26.66
N GLU A 548 6.75 -43.92 25.66
CA GLU A 548 7.81 -42.92 25.83
C GLU A 548 7.53 -41.64 25.00
N GLU A 549 6.31 -41.12 25.05
CA GLU A 549 5.91 -39.95 24.25
C GLU A 549 5.08 -38.94 25.06
N ASP A 550 5.77 -38.05 25.76
CA ASP A 550 5.24 -36.71 26.06
C ASP A 550 6.41 -35.72 26.29
N ARG A 551 6.69 -34.88 25.29
CA ARG A 551 7.74 -33.83 25.33
C ARG A 551 7.19 -32.42 25.20
N ASP A 552 5.91 -32.22 25.52
CA ASP A 552 5.32 -30.87 25.66
C ASP A 552 5.44 -30.38 27.11
N GLY A 553 6.41 -29.51 27.34
CA GLY A 553 6.74 -28.96 28.66
C GLY A 553 5.81 -27.84 29.11
N ASP A 554 4.59 -28.18 29.56
CA ASP A 554 3.81 -27.39 30.54
C ASP A 554 2.63 -28.20 31.14
N THR A 555 2.91 -29.40 31.67
CA THR A 555 1.88 -30.21 32.36
C THR A 555 1.31 -29.44 33.56
N CYS A 556 -0.03 -29.36 33.65
CA CYS A 556 -0.77 -28.45 34.55
C CYS A 556 -0.69 -28.81 36.07
N THR A 557 0.33 -29.56 36.48
CA THR A 557 0.52 -30.12 37.83
C THR A 557 1.02 -29.09 38.84
N ASP A 558 1.97 -28.24 38.44
CA ASP A 558 2.78 -27.45 39.40
C ASP A 558 2.31 -25.99 39.60
N VAL A 559 1.43 -25.49 38.71
CA VAL A 559 1.01 -24.07 38.71
C VAL A 559 -0.25 -23.83 39.56
N CYS A 560 -1.14 -24.81 39.66
CA CYS A 560 -2.53 -24.60 40.08
C CYS A 560 -2.82 -25.04 41.53
N GLY A 561 -2.25 -24.31 42.48
CA GLY A 561 -2.58 -24.40 43.91
C GLY A 561 -4.09 -24.20 44.21
N PRO A 562 -4.61 -24.76 45.32
CA PRO A 562 -6.07 -24.80 45.54
C PRO A 562 -6.64 -23.48 46.08
N GLY A 563 -7.74 -23.01 45.49
CA GLY A 563 -8.74 -22.21 46.22
C GLY A 563 -9.09 -20.80 45.72
N LEU A 564 -8.46 -20.28 44.67
CA LEU A 564 -8.76 -18.93 44.16
C LEU A 564 -9.78 -18.92 43.00
N LEU A 565 -11.06 -19.01 43.36
CA LEU A 565 -12.11 -18.35 42.55
C LEU A 565 -11.83 -16.85 42.57
N ARG A 566 -11.42 -16.25 41.45
CA ARG A 566 -11.21 -14.80 41.39
C ARG A 566 -12.55 -14.09 41.54
N ARG A 567 -12.76 -13.44 42.69
CA ARG A 567 -13.51 -12.19 42.71
C ARG A 567 -12.51 -11.09 42.38
N GLY A 568 -12.73 -10.39 41.28
CA GLY A 568 -11.90 -9.25 40.90
C GLY A 568 -11.85 -8.22 42.03
N THR A 569 -10.64 -7.87 42.45
CA THR A 569 -10.33 -6.68 43.22
C THR A 569 -9.13 -6.04 42.55
N ALA A 570 -9.31 -4.81 42.06
CA ALA A 570 -8.23 -4.05 41.44
C ALA A 570 -7.38 -3.39 42.53
N ALA A 571 -6.06 -3.47 42.38
CA ALA A 571 -5.04 -2.78 43.15
C ALA A 571 -3.75 -2.74 42.31
#